data_AF-A0A497MUP0-F1
#
_entry.id   AF-A0A497MUP0-F1
#
_cell.length_a   1.000
_cell.length_b   1.000
_cell.length_c   1.000
_cell.angle_alpha   90.00
_cell.angle_beta   90.00
_cell.angle_gamma   90.00
#
_symmetry.space_group_name_H-M   'P 1'
#
loop_
_entity.id
_entity.type
_entity.pdbx_description
1 polymer ?
#
loop_
_entity_poly.entity_id
_entity_poly.type
_entity_poly.pdbx_seq_one_letter_code
_entity_poly.pdbx_strand_id
1 'polypeptide(L)'
;MRSLSQIFSQGFLLRDTNGDGLTDYLEARIIVSEDAPVEDLVGASNIAARLGFETMSLDLPLLLRDSEVSDLREVPNPILVGRKNRLAAALMEEGLILEGCRPGEGVIQLYASPSDGFSAVVVTGGDDEGTRMAANYMAARMPHLWAPDGPSLGDVEREVIDFLSKRGISVDSCHAVGILLEGSKTEVSSLSLSLTLKNDEDLLSAEEDLLHLASAHSQGKMRDMLSYPSVSRLHLRLISQNLRREVEVPRAEEGRLERVCLRERRVTPRRLSLSKLYTTEGLLGAPSGGLIPDRLNTVIIVGRGAAGAIDIAARLGLESTGVCLPVAKTDSEVEEPVNPVL
;
A
#
# COMPACT_ATOMS: atom_id res chain seq x y z
N MET A 1 6.06 11.00 13.63
CA MET A 1 5.14 9.85 13.51
C MET A 1 5.49 9.13 12.20
N ARG A 2 5.08 7.86 12.00
CA ARG A 2 5.33 7.12 10.74
C ARG A 2 4.29 7.52 9.67
N SER A 3 4.61 7.32 8.39
CA SER A 3 3.70 7.58 7.27
C SER A 3 3.64 6.42 6.28
N LEU A 4 2.46 6.24 5.67
CA LEU A 4 2.26 5.40 4.49
C LEU A 4 3.10 5.85 3.28
N SER A 5 3.58 7.10 3.22
CA SER A 5 4.49 7.56 2.16
C SER A 5 5.87 6.87 2.23
N GLN A 6 6.21 6.27 3.36
CA GLN A 6 7.55 5.74 3.65
C GLN A 6 7.65 4.20 3.67
N ILE A 7 6.54 3.47 3.47
CA ILE A 7 6.52 2.00 3.65
C ILE A 7 7.47 1.25 2.70
N PHE A 8 7.74 1.79 1.52
CA PHE A 8 8.67 1.24 0.52
C PHE A 8 9.94 2.09 0.41
N SER A 9 10.28 2.85 1.45
CA SER A 9 11.51 3.63 1.52
C SER A 9 12.38 3.17 2.68
N GLN A 10 13.69 3.31 2.53
CA GLN A 10 14.64 3.07 3.60
C GLN A 10 14.31 3.93 4.83
N GLY A 11 14.33 3.34 6.02
CA GLY A 11 14.09 4.00 7.31
C GLY A 11 12.78 3.61 8.01
N PHE A 12 11.89 2.89 7.33
CA PHE A 12 10.70 2.30 7.96
C PHE A 12 10.75 0.77 7.95
N LEU A 13 10.12 0.11 6.97
CA LEU A 13 10.14 -1.36 6.85
C LEU A 13 11.47 -1.87 6.30
N LEU A 14 12.15 -1.03 5.53
CA LEU A 14 13.39 -1.31 4.82
C LEU A 14 14.55 -0.65 5.57
N ARG A 15 15.61 -1.42 5.85
CA ARG A 15 16.80 -0.93 6.56
C ARG A 15 18.06 -1.20 5.77
N ASP A 16 18.99 -0.27 5.90
CA ASP A 16 20.40 -0.43 5.58
C ASP A 16 21.12 -0.67 6.91
N THR A 17 21.52 -1.91 7.14
CA THR A 17 22.13 -2.35 8.40
C THR A 17 23.64 -2.16 8.43
N ASN A 18 24.26 -1.94 7.28
CA ASN A 18 25.72 -1.83 7.15
C ASN A 18 26.22 -0.41 6.81
N GLY A 19 25.32 0.49 6.40
CA GLY A 19 25.57 1.90 6.13
C GLY A 19 26.12 2.22 4.74
N ASP A 20 25.99 1.32 3.75
CA ASP A 20 26.46 1.51 2.39
C ASP A 20 25.45 2.22 1.46
N GLY A 21 24.25 2.52 1.96
CA GLY A 21 23.17 3.16 1.23
C GLY A 21 22.29 2.20 0.42
N LEU A 22 22.48 0.88 0.55
CA LEU A 22 21.61 -0.13 -0.02
C LEU A 22 20.76 -0.78 1.07
N THR A 23 19.46 -0.94 0.79
CA THR A 23 18.59 -1.71 1.67
C THR A 23 19.00 -3.18 1.67
N ASP A 24 19.39 -3.71 2.82
CA ASP A 24 19.83 -5.10 3.02
C ASP A 24 19.02 -5.85 4.08
N TYR A 25 17.97 -5.22 4.63
CA TYR A 25 17.11 -5.85 5.62
C TYR A 25 15.65 -5.40 5.49
N LEU A 26 14.74 -6.38 5.52
CA LEU A 26 13.30 -6.17 5.62
C LEU A 26 12.81 -6.46 7.05
N GLU A 27 12.54 -5.41 7.81
CA GLU A 27 12.01 -5.47 9.15
C GLU A 27 10.47 -5.45 9.13
N ALA A 28 9.85 -6.47 8.54
CA ALA A 28 8.40 -6.61 8.50
C ALA A 28 7.96 -8.08 8.49
N ARG A 29 6.71 -8.32 8.89
CA ARG A 29 6.02 -9.60 8.73
C ARG A 29 4.62 -9.37 8.16
N ILE A 30 4.18 -10.25 7.27
CA ILE A 30 2.83 -10.24 6.72
C ILE A 30 2.00 -11.26 7.49
N ILE A 31 0.94 -10.79 8.13
CA ILE A 31 0.05 -11.61 8.93
C ILE A 31 -1.29 -11.77 8.21
N VAL A 32 -1.69 -13.02 7.98
CA VAL A 32 -3.01 -13.37 7.42
C VAL A 32 -3.77 -14.25 8.41
N SER A 33 -5.10 -14.33 8.26
CA SER A 33 -5.89 -15.28 9.07
C SER A 33 -5.53 -16.73 8.75
N GLU A 34 -5.74 -17.63 9.73
CA GLU A 34 -5.62 -19.08 9.52
C GLU A 34 -6.45 -19.56 8.31
N ASP A 35 -7.71 -19.14 8.25
CA ASP A 35 -8.69 -19.48 7.21
C ASP A 35 -8.86 -18.39 6.13
N ALA A 36 -7.75 -17.70 5.82
CA ALA A 36 -7.72 -16.60 4.85
C ALA A 36 -8.35 -17.01 3.50
N PRO A 37 -9.27 -16.18 2.95
CA PRO A 37 -9.78 -16.33 1.60
C PRO A 37 -8.63 -16.19 0.58
N VAL A 38 -8.85 -16.69 -0.64
CA VAL A 38 -7.81 -16.74 -1.68
C VAL A 38 -7.37 -15.33 -2.07
N GLU A 39 -8.32 -14.40 -2.07
CA GLU A 39 -8.16 -12.98 -2.37
C GLU A 39 -7.16 -12.30 -1.42
N ASP A 40 -7.23 -12.62 -0.12
CA ASP A 40 -6.28 -12.12 0.88
C ASP A 40 -4.88 -12.67 0.62
N LEU A 41 -4.77 -13.96 0.26
CA LEU A 41 -3.49 -14.60 -0.05
C LEU A 41 -2.87 -14.03 -1.34
N VAL A 42 -3.68 -13.76 -2.37
CA VAL A 42 -3.25 -13.08 -3.60
C VAL A 42 -2.74 -11.68 -3.28
N GLY A 43 -3.52 -10.89 -2.54
CA GLY A 43 -3.14 -9.55 -2.12
C GLY A 43 -1.84 -9.52 -1.32
N ALA A 44 -1.74 -10.38 -0.30
CA ALA A 44 -0.55 -10.54 0.52
C ALA A 44 0.68 -10.96 -0.31
N SER A 45 0.51 -11.84 -1.30
CA SER A 45 1.59 -12.24 -2.21
C SER A 45 2.08 -11.07 -3.06
N ASN A 46 1.18 -10.20 -3.52
CA ASN A 46 1.56 -9.00 -4.28
C ASN A 46 2.33 -8.00 -3.42
N ILE A 47 1.90 -7.78 -2.17
CA ILE A 47 2.65 -6.95 -1.20
C ILE A 47 4.04 -7.57 -0.96
N ALA A 48 4.12 -8.88 -0.75
CA ALA A 48 5.37 -9.58 -0.50
C ALA A 48 6.36 -9.44 -1.67
N ALA A 49 5.88 -9.62 -2.91
CA ALA A 49 6.70 -9.40 -4.11
C ALA A 49 7.21 -7.97 -4.21
N ARG A 50 6.39 -6.97 -3.84
CA ARG A 50 6.86 -5.58 -3.79
C ARG A 50 7.93 -5.41 -2.74
N LEU A 51 7.74 -5.92 -1.52
CA LEU A 51 8.72 -5.80 -0.44
C LEU A 51 10.06 -6.48 -0.80
N GLY A 52 9.99 -7.68 -1.41
CA GLY A 52 11.17 -8.37 -1.89
C GLY A 52 11.94 -7.57 -2.93
N PHE A 53 11.24 -6.89 -3.84
CA PHE A 53 11.86 -6.05 -4.87
C PHE A 53 12.60 -4.83 -4.31
N GLU A 54 12.17 -4.30 -3.16
CA GLU A 54 12.74 -3.07 -2.56
C GLU A 54 13.97 -3.32 -1.67
N THR A 55 14.44 -4.56 -1.57
CA THR A 55 15.58 -4.94 -0.74
C THR A 55 16.53 -5.89 -1.46
N MET A 56 17.81 -5.89 -1.07
CA MET A 56 18.81 -6.84 -1.53
C MET A 56 18.88 -8.09 -0.66
N SER A 57 18.17 -8.13 0.48
CA SER A 57 18.16 -9.28 1.39
C SER A 57 16.88 -9.32 2.25
N LEU A 58 16.36 -10.51 2.49
CA LEU A 58 15.18 -10.73 3.32
C LEU A 58 15.28 -12.06 4.07
N ASP A 59 14.65 -12.13 5.24
CA ASP A 59 14.52 -13.34 6.03
C ASP A 59 13.17 -14.01 5.75
N LEU A 60 13.18 -15.21 5.17
CA LEU A 60 11.99 -16.03 5.04
C LEU A 60 11.81 -16.95 6.26
N PRO A 61 10.56 -17.23 6.68
CA PRO A 61 9.31 -16.75 6.08
C PRO A 61 8.97 -15.29 6.47
N LEU A 62 8.35 -14.55 5.54
CA LEU A 62 7.67 -13.28 5.84
C LEU A 62 6.27 -13.51 6.39
N LEU A 63 5.65 -14.62 6.02
CA LEU A 63 4.32 -15.03 6.44
C LEU A 63 4.28 -15.41 7.93
N LEU A 64 3.26 -14.91 8.63
CA LEU A 64 2.74 -15.48 9.88
C LEU A 64 1.23 -15.65 9.77
N ARG A 65 0.68 -16.64 10.45
CA ARG A 65 -0.75 -16.74 10.72
C ARG A 65 -1.09 -15.91 11.93
N ASP A 66 -2.27 -15.30 11.92
CA ASP A 66 -2.76 -14.57 13.09
C ASP A 66 -2.85 -15.47 14.32
N SER A 67 -3.13 -16.77 14.16
CA SER A 67 -3.12 -17.80 15.21
C SER A 67 -1.74 -18.00 15.88
N GLU A 68 -0.65 -17.73 15.17
CA GLU A 68 0.74 -17.89 15.65
C GLU A 68 1.22 -16.68 16.47
N VAL A 69 0.55 -15.53 16.33
CA VAL A 69 0.95 -14.27 16.97
C VAL A 69 0.25 -14.10 18.32
N SER A 70 1.00 -14.31 19.41
CA SER A 70 0.48 -14.15 20.77
C SER A 70 0.39 -12.67 21.19
N ASP A 71 1.45 -11.90 20.93
CA ASP A 71 1.48 -10.45 21.12
C ASP A 71 1.91 -9.77 19.81
N LEU A 72 1.04 -8.90 19.29
CA LEU A 72 1.30 -8.17 18.06
C LEU A 72 2.46 -7.17 18.23
N ARG A 73 2.69 -6.66 19.43
CA ARG A 73 3.76 -5.69 19.72
C ARG A 73 5.16 -6.29 19.61
N GLU A 74 5.29 -7.60 19.73
CA GLU A 74 6.55 -8.31 19.52
C GLU A 74 6.87 -8.56 18.04
N VAL A 75 5.88 -8.39 17.15
CA VAL A 75 6.09 -8.54 15.71
C VAL A 75 6.67 -7.25 15.14
N PRO A 76 7.81 -7.29 14.43
CA PRO A 76 8.37 -6.12 13.78
C PRO A 76 7.45 -5.63 12.65
N ASN A 77 7.05 -4.36 12.72
CA ASN A 77 6.24 -3.62 11.74
C ASN A 77 5.22 -4.51 10.98
N PRO A 78 4.21 -5.06 11.70
CA PRO A 78 3.30 -6.04 11.12
C PRO A 78 2.42 -5.42 10.03
N ILE A 79 2.25 -6.16 8.94
CA ILE A 79 1.30 -5.89 7.87
C ILE A 79 0.18 -6.90 7.97
N LEU A 80 -0.97 -6.48 8.49
CA LEU A 80 -2.15 -7.31 8.70
C LEU A 80 -3.02 -7.26 7.45
N VAL A 81 -3.24 -8.42 6.83
CA VAL A 81 -4.05 -8.53 5.61
C VAL A 81 -5.29 -9.38 5.90
N GLY A 82 -6.45 -8.86 5.49
CA GLY A 82 -7.70 -9.61 5.49
C GLY A 82 -8.68 -9.25 6.59
N ARG A 83 -9.97 -9.21 6.23
CA ARG A 83 -11.07 -8.91 7.16
C ARG A 83 -11.27 -9.97 8.25
N LYS A 84 -10.80 -11.20 8.00
CA LYS A 84 -10.84 -12.30 8.96
C LYS A 84 -9.66 -12.29 9.94
N ASN A 85 -8.66 -11.44 9.71
CA ASN A 85 -7.50 -11.35 10.59
C ASN A 85 -7.93 -10.76 11.94
N ARG A 86 -7.87 -11.57 13.01
CA ARG A 86 -8.33 -11.17 14.34
C ARG A 86 -7.55 -9.97 14.91
N LEU A 87 -6.28 -9.83 14.54
CA LEU A 87 -5.40 -8.75 14.99
C LEU A 87 -5.75 -7.44 14.27
N ALA A 88 -6.12 -7.53 12.98
CA ALA A 88 -6.61 -6.38 12.23
C ALA A 88 -7.92 -5.87 12.84
N ALA A 89 -8.84 -6.77 13.17
CA ALA A 89 -10.11 -6.43 13.82
C ALA A 89 -9.88 -5.74 15.18
N ALA A 90 -8.97 -6.25 16.01
CA ALA A 90 -8.63 -5.63 17.30
C ALA A 90 -8.07 -4.20 17.13
N LEU A 91 -7.16 -3.98 16.18
CA LEU A 91 -6.63 -2.63 15.91
C LEU A 91 -7.68 -1.67 15.36
N MET A 92 -8.68 -2.17 14.61
CA MET A 92 -9.80 -1.35 14.16
C MET A 92 -10.65 -0.83 15.31
N GLU A 93 -10.88 -1.65 16.34
CA GLU A 93 -11.60 -1.24 17.54
C GLU A 93 -10.85 -0.19 18.38
N GLU A 94 -9.51 -0.18 18.32
CA GLU A 94 -8.67 0.79 19.06
C GLU A 94 -8.65 2.21 18.45
N GLY A 95 -9.36 2.45 17.35
CA GLY A 95 -9.58 3.80 16.80
C GLY A 95 -8.80 4.13 15.53
N LEU A 96 -8.74 3.18 14.59
CA LEU A 96 -8.34 3.46 13.22
C LEU A 96 -9.22 4.57 12.59
N ILE A 97 -8.65 5.35 11.68
CA ILE A 97 -9.23 6.59 11.13
C ILE A 97 -10.46 6.35 10.29
N LEU A 98 -10.46 5.28 9.49
CA LEU A 98 -11.58 4.93 8.62
C LEU A 98 -12.39 3.81 9.27
N GLU A 99 -13.60 4.15 9.72
CA GLU A 99 -14.55 3.23 10.33
C GLU A 99 -15.28 2.40 9.26
N GLY A 100 -14.96 1.11 9.21
CA GLY A 100 -15.67 0.15 8.37
C GLY A 100 -15.42 0.33 6.87
N CYS A 101 -15.63 -0.76 6.13
CA CYS A 101 -15.64 -0.75 4.68
C CYS A 101 -16.97 -1.33 4.21
N ARG A 102 -17.61 -0.66 3.25
CA ARG A 102 -18.77 -1.23 2.56
C ARG A 102 -18.30 -2.32 1.59
N PRO A 103 -19.16 -3.27 1.20
CA PRO A 103 -18.85 -4.20 0.11
C PRO A 103 -18.37 -3.43 -1.13
N GLY A 104 -17.30 -3.93 -1.77
CA GLY A 104 -16.59 -3.27 -2.87
C GLY A 104 -15.61 -2.16 -2.46
N GLU A 105 -15.49 -1.83 -1.17
CA GLU A 105 -14.48 -0.91 -0.64
C GLU A 105 -13.29 -1.65 -0.02
N GLY A 106 -12.10 -1.08 -0.24
CA GLY A 106 -10.84 -1.56 0.32
C GLY A 106 -10.12 -0.42 1.04
N VAL A 107 -9.40 -0.75 2.11
CA VAL A 107 -8.70 0.24 2.94
C VAL A 107 -7.27 -0.20 3.26
N ILE A 108 -6.37 0.78 3.24
CA ILE A 108 -5.01 0.67 3.76
C ILE A 108 -4.89 1.69 4.88
N GLN A 109 -4.51 1.29 6.08
CA GLN A 109 -4.36 2.18 7.22
C GLN A 109 -3.07 1.92 7.99
N LEU A 110 -2.42 2.99 8.43
CA LEU A 110 -1.31 2.93 9.36
C LEU A 110 -1.85 3.19 10.76
N TYR A 111 -1.86 2.14 11.58
CA TYR A 111 -2.01 2.28 13.02
C TYR A 111 -0.66 2.73 13.59
N ALA A 112 -0.65 3.81 14.36
CA ALA A 112 0.52 4.25 15.12
C ALA A 112 0.10 4.55 16.55
N SER A 113 0.63 3.79 17.49
CA SER A 113 0.38 3.97 18.92
C SER A 113 1.00 5.29 19.39
N PRO A 114 0.23 6.17 20.06
CA PRO A 114 0.75 7.43 20.58
C PRO A 114 1.76 7.27 21.74
N SER A 115 1.82 6.11 22.40
CA SER A 115 2.52 5.96 23.69
C SER A 115 3.80 5.14 23.63
N ASP A 116 3.87 4.12 22.77
CA ASP A 116 4.97 3.13 22.75
C ASP A 116 5.69 3.05 21.40
N GLY A 117 5.32 3.88 20.42
CA GLY A 117 5.93 3.91 19.10
C GLY A 117 5.63 2.68 18.23
N PHE A 118 4.80 1.75 18.71
CA PHE A 118 4.33 0.62 17.93
C PHE A 118 3.53 1.10 16.72
N SER A 119 3.70 0.45 15.57
CA SER A 119 2.86 0.71 14.41
C SER A 119 2.59 -0.57 13.63
N ALA A 120 1.43 -0.63 13.00
CA ALA A 120 1.02 -1.70 12.12
C ALA A 120 0.38 -1.13 10.85
N VAL A 121 0.56 -1.81 9.73
CA VAL A 121 -0.20 -1.53 8.51
C VAL A 121 -1.36 -2.51 8.46
N VAL A 122 -2.58 -2.01 8.28
CA VAL A 122 -3.79 -2.81 8.14
C VAL A 122 -4.32 -2.67 6.72
N VAL A 123 -4.49 -3.80 6.03
CA VAL A 123 -5.03 -3.89 4.68
C VAL A 123 -6.25 -4.81 4.72
N THR A 124 -7.43 -4.24 4.54
CA THR A 124 -8.70 -5.00 4.57
C THR A 124 -9.71 -4.39 3.60
N GLY A 125 -10.88 -5.00 3.49
CA GLY A 125 -12.02 -4.46 2.75
C GLY A 125 -13.35 -4.89 3.36
N GLY A 126 -14.44 -4.37 2.78
CA GLY A 126 -15.80 -4.76 3.17
C GLY A 126 -16.15 -6.17 2.70
N ASP A 127 -15.41 -6.68 1.73
CA ASP A 127 -15.42 -8.04 1.23
C ASP A 127 -14.00 -8.49 0.82
N ASP A 128 -13.89 -9.74 0.38
CA ASP A 128 -12.62 -10.37 0.02
C ASP A 128 -11.98 -9.64 -1.20
N GLU A 129 -12.80 -9.16 -2.14
CA GLU A 129 -12.34 -8.40 -3.31
C GLU A 129 -11.83 -7.00 -2.95
N GLY A 130 -12.52 -6.31 -2.03
CA GLY A 130 -12.09 -5.02 -1.49
C GLY A 130 -10.72 -5.12 -0.82
N THR A 131 -10.47 -6.21 -0.08
CA THR A 131 -9.13 -6.47 0.50
C THR A 131 -8.08 -6.66 -0.60
N ARG A 132 -8.38 -7.48 -1.60
CA ARG A 132 -7.47 -7.72 -2.74
C ARG A 132 -7.17 -6.43 -3.50
N MET A 133 -8.17 -5.58 -3.73
CA MET A 133 -8.00 -4.27 -4.35
C MET A 133 -7.05 -3.37 -3.55
N ALA A 134 -7.25 -3.27 -2.23
CA ALA A 134 -6.38 -2.50 -1.34
C ALA A 134 -4.93 -3.01 -1.36
N ALA A 135 -4.74 -4.32 -1.23
CA ALA A 135 -3.41 -4.93 -1.28
C ALA A 135 -2.72 -4.72 -2.63
N ASN A 136 -3.45 -4.84 -3.74
CA ASN A 136 -2.92 -4.60 -5.08
C ASN A 136 -2.56 -3.12 -5.30
N TYR A 137 -3.36 -2.19 -4.80
CA TYR A 137 -3.02 -0.76 -4.84
C TYR A 137 -1.75 -0.49 -4.03
N MET A 138 -1.65 -1.04 -2.81
CA MET A 138 -0.46 -0.89 -1.96
C MET A 138 0.78 -1.38 -2.70
N ALA A 139 0.74 -2.60 -3.25
CA ALA A 139 1.88 -3.19 -3.94
C ALA A 139 2.25 -2.45 -5.24
N ALA A 140 1.26 -2.12 -6.08
CA ALA A 140 1.51 -1.67 -7.45
C ALA A 140 1.62 -0.15 -7.63
N ARG A 141 1.08 0.65 -6.69
CA ARG A 141 0.96 2.11 -6.86
C ARG A 141 1.76 2.90 -5.85
N MET A 142 1.76 2.50 -4.59
CA MET A 142 2.45 3.27 -3.55
C MET A 142 3.96 3.33 -3.83
N PRO A 143 4.62 4.48 -3.58
CA PRO A 143 4.11 5.66 -2.88
C PRO A 143 3.32 6.67 -3.76
N HIS A 144 3.14 6.40 -5.05
CA HIS A 144 2.39 7.27 -5.94
C HIS A 144 0.87 7.14 -5.76
N LEU A 145 0.14 8.22 -6.00
CA LEU A 145 -1.32 8.24 -5.85
C LEU A 145 -2.02 7.38 -6.91
N TRP A 146 -1.45 7.28 -8.12
CA TRP A 146 -2.02 6.42 -9.17
C TRP A 146 -1.01 5.99 -10.22
N ALA A 147 -0.42 6.97 -10.92
CA ALA A 147 0.58 6.76 -11.96
C ALA A 147 2.00 6.96 -11.41
N PRO A 148 3.01 6.20 -11.88
CA PRO A 148 4.39 6.29 -11.37
C PRO A 148 5.06 7.65 -11.57
N ASP A 149 4.65 8.42 -12.58
CA ASP A 149 5.12 9.77 -12.87
C ASP A 149 4.22 10.88 -12.29
N GLY A 150 3.17 10.49 -11.56
CA GLY A 150 2.24 11.38 -10.89
C GLY A 150 2.64 11.71 -9.45
N PRO A 151 1.84 12.56 -8.76
CA PRO A 151 2.10 12.93 -7.38
C PRO A 151 2.14 11.71 -6.46
N SER A 152 3.01 11.78 -5.46
CA SER A 152 3.16 10.80 -4.39
C SER A 152 2.46 11.23 -3.11
N LEU A 153 2.23 10.27 -2.21
CA LEU A 153 1.74 10.54 -0.85
C LEU A 153 2.63 11.58 -0.15
N GLY A 154 3.95 11.49 -0.34
CA GLY A 154 4.90 12.46 0.21
C GLY A 154 4.81 13.85 -0.42
N ASP A 155 4.36 13.96 -1.67
CA ASP A 155 4.11 15.26 -2.30
C ASP A 155 2.87 15.90 -1.68
N VAL A 156 1.79 15.14 -1.47
CA VAL A 156 0.59 15.62 -0.79
C VAL A 156 0.90 16.13 0.62
N GLU A 157 1.69 15.37 1.40
CA GLU A 157 2.11 15.76 2.74
C GLU A 157 2.81 17.13 2.74
N ARG A 158 3.77 17.33 1.84
CA ARG A 158 4.51 18.59 1.72
C ARG A 158 3.64 19.74 1.23
N GLU A 159 2.81 19.51 0.22
CA GLU A 159 1.93 20.54 -0.33
C GLU A 159 0.91 21.03 0.69
N VAL A 160 0.40 20.14 1.55
CA VAL A 160 -0.50 20.52 2.66
C VAL A 160 0.23 21.39 3.69
N ILE A 161 1.46 21.03 4.07
CA ILE A 161 2.30 21.85 4.97
C ILE A 161 2.56 23.22 4.34
N ASP A 162 2.95 23.27 3.07
CA ASP A 162 3.23 24.50 2.34
C ASP A 162 1.98 25.39 2.22
N PHE A 163 0.81 24.79 1.97
CA PHE A 163 -0.46 25.50 1.87
C PHE A 163 -0.79 26.25 3.17
N LEU A 164 -0.65 25.58 4.32
CA LEU A 164 -0.93 26.17 5.64
C LEU A 164 0.17 27.16 6.06
N SER A 165 1.43 26.82 5.84
CA SER A 165 2.57 27.67 6.21
C SER A 165 2.55 29.02 5.47
N LYS A 166 2.14 29.04 4.19
CA LYS A 166 1.96 30.29 3.41
C LYS A 166 0.89 31.22 3.98
N ARG A 167 0.01 30.72 4.86
CA ARG A 167 -1.03 31.48 5.55
C ARG A 167 -0.66 31.81 7.00
N GLY A 168 0.58 31.52 7.39
CA GLY A 168 1.11 31.82 8.72
C GLY A 168 0.81 30.76 9.78
N ILE A 169 0.28 29.59 9.38
CA ILE A 169 -0.08 28.51 10.31
C ILE A 169 1.11 27.60 10.53
N SER A 170 1.44 27.33 11.80
CA SER A 170 2.57 26.47 12.16
C SER A 170 2.19 24.99 12.26
N VAL A 171 2.61 24.21 11.27
CA VAL A 171 2.42 22.75 11.22
C VAL A 171 3.66 22.03 11.79
N ASP A 172 3.47 21.10 12.73
CA ASP A 172 4.53 20.26 13.29
C ASP A 172 4.86 19.07 12.37
N SER A 173 3.82 18.37 11.90
CA SER A 173 3.96 17.25 10.98
C SER A 173 2.67 16.98 10.20
N CYS A 174 2.80 16.41 9.00
CA CYS A 174 1.69 15.90 8.18
C CYS A 174 2.06 14.50 7.68
N HIS A 175 1.20 13.52 7.90
CA HIS A 175 1.45 12.13 7.54
C HIS A 175 0.24 11.48 6.87
N ALA A 176 0.43 10.82 5.74
CA ALA A 176 -0.52 9.92 5.12
C ALA A 176 -0.68 8.66 5.97
N VAL A 177 -1.92 8.42 6.39
CA VAL A 177 -2.24 7.41 7.41
C VAL A 177 -3.39 6.51 7.01
N GLY A 178 -4.17 6.88 5.98
CA GLY A 178 -5.24 6.03 5.47
C GLY A 178 -5.52 6.25 3.99
N ILE A 179 -5.91 5.20 3.28
CA ILE A 179 -6.33 5.22 1.88
C ILE A 179 -7.59 4.38 1.77
N LEU A 180 -8.67 4.97 1.26
CA LEU A 180 -9.92 4.28 0.91
C LEU A 180 -10.02 4.16 -0.61
N LEU A 181 -10.36 2.97 -1.08
CA LEU A 181 -10.60 2.63 -2.48
C LEU A 181 -12.02 2.08 -2.63
N GLU A 182 -12.60 2.28 -3.80
CA GLU A 182 -13.91 1.77 -4.16
C GLU A 182 -13.79 1.12 -5.55
N GLY A 183 -14.17 -0.15 -5.69
CA GLY A 183 -13.92 -0.92 -6.93
C GLY A 183 -14.65 -0.38 -8.17
N SER A 184 -15.69 0.44 -7.97
CA SER A 184 -16.40 1.15 -9.04
C SER A 184 -15.58 2.31 -9.64
N LYS A 185 -14.51 2.74 -8.95
CA LYS A 185 -13.69 3.90 -9.28
C LYS A 185 -12.30 3.50 -9.69
N THR A 186 -11.70 4.32 -10.56
CA THR A 186 -10.30 4.20 -10.96
C THR A 186 -9.46 5.33 -10.33
N GLU A 187 -9.66 5.57 -9.04
CA GLU A 187 -9.00 6.63 -8.25
C GLU A 187 -9.02 6.28 -6.76
N VAL A 188 -8.23 7.00 -5.97
CA VAL A 188 -8.34 6.96 -4.50
C VAL A 188 -9.63 7.67 -4.09
N SER A 189 -10.52 6.96 -3.40
CA SER A 189 -11.80 7.53 -2.95
C SER A 189 -11.63 8.49 -1.79
N SER A 190 -10.67 8.24 -0.90
CA SER A 190 -10.33 9.13 0.21
C SER A 190 -8.88 8.92 0.61
N LEU A 191 -8.11 10.00 0.72
CA LEU A 191 -6.76 9.98 1.30
C LEU A 191 -6.82 10.65 2.67
N SER A 192 -6.54 9.90 3.73
CA SER A 192 -6.54 10.38 5.10
C SER A 192 -5.14 10.83 5.53
N LEU A 193 -5.05 12.06 6.02
CA LEU A 193 -3.84 12.71 6.51
C LEU A 193 -4.01 13.05 7.99
N SER A 194 -2.99 12.78 8.81
CA SER A 194 -2.89 13.22 10.20
C SER A 194 -1.96 14.41 10.30
N LEU A 195 -2.51 15.56 10.65
CA LEU A 195 -1.80 16.84 10.77
C LEU A 195 -1.67 17.19 12.25
N THR A 196 -0.44 17.35 12.71
CA THR A 196 -0.16 17.85 14.06
C THR A 196 0.21 19.33 13.98
N LEU A 197 -0.49 20.16 14.73
CA LEU A 197 -0.30 21.62 14.78
C LEU A 197 0.38 22.02 16.08
N LYS A 198 1.13 23.12 16.07
CA LYS A 198 1.93 23.55 17.23
C LYS A 198 1.08 23.94 18.44
N ASN A 199 -0.09 24.53 18.22
CA ASN A 199 -1.00 24.97 19.27
C ASN A 199 -2.47 24.92 18.79
N ASP A 200 -3.39 25.19 19.70
CA ASP A 200 -4.84 25.13 19.45
C ASP A 200 -5.31 26.27 18.52
N GLU A 201 -4.63 27.42 18.49
CA GLU A 201 -4.94 28.56 17.61
C GLU A 201 -4.63 28.24 16.15
N ASP A 202 -3.42 27.73 15.88
CA ASP A 202 -3.01 27.23 14.57
C ASP A 202 -3.97 26.15 14.04
N LEU A 203 -4.48 25.28 14.91
CA LEU A 203 -5.44 24.25 14.53
C LEU A 203 -6.78 24.85 14.09
N LEU A 204 -7.31 25.83 14.82
CA LEU A 204 -8.57 26.48 14.47
C LEU A 204 -8.44 27.29 13.18
N SER A 205 -7.30 27.98 12.98
CA SER A 205 -7.01 28.68 11.71
C SER A 205 -6.85 27.70 10.55
N ALA A 206 -6.20 26.56 10.74
CA ALA A 206 -6.09 25.51 9.73
C ALA A 206 -7.46 24.95 9.34
N GLU A 207 -8.33 24.70 10.32
CA GLU A 207 -9.70 24.25 10.09
C GLU A 207 -10.47 25.26 9.22
N GLU A 208 -10.42 26.55 9.55
CA GLU A 208 -11.08 27.62 8.80
C GLU A 208 -10.57 27.70 7.34
N ASP A 209 -9.25 27.70 7.14
CA ASP A 209 -8.65 27.79 5.81
C ASP A 209 -8.96 26.58 4.93
N LEU A 210 -8.95 25.37 5.50
CA LEU A 210 -9.28 24.14 4.77
C LEU A 210 -10.77 24.06 4.43
N LEU A 211 -11.66 24.51 5.33
CA LEU A 211 -13.09 24.62 5.03
C LEU A 211 -13.37 25.66 3.93
N HIS A 212 -12.66 26.79 3.95
CA HIS A 212 -12.76 27.78 2.89
C HIS A 212 -12.26 27.23 1.54
N LEU A 213 -11.16 26.46 1.55
CA LEU A 213 -10.67 25.75 0.36
C LEU A 213 -11.70 24.75 -0.16
N ALA A 214 -12.28 23.92 0.70
CA ALA A 214 -13.33 22.97 0.34
C ALA A 214 -14.53 23.67 -0.31
N SER A 215 -14.96 24.82 0.23
CA SER A 215 -16.01 25.65 -0.37
C SER A 215 -15.59 26.28 -1.70
N ALA A 216 -14.32 26.60 -1.90
CA ALA A 216 -13.82 27.12 -3.18
C ALA A 216 -13.79 26.01 -4.25
N HIS A 217 -13.38 24.81 -3.87
CA HIS A 217 -13.39 23.62 -4.74
C HIS A 217 -14.79 23.27 -5.21
N SER A 218 -15.81 23.33 -4.34
CA SER A 218 -17.20 23.08 -4.74
C SER A 218 -17.75 24.11 -5.74
N GLN A 219 -17.07 25.25 -5.88
CA GLN A 219 -17.36 26.29 -6.88
C GLN A 219 -16.44 26.21 -8.11
N GLY A 220 -15.59 25.17 -8.21
CA GLY A 220 -14.62 25.00 -9.28
C GLY A 220 -13.49 26.03 -9.27
N LYS A 221 -13.18 26.64 -8.11
CA LYS A 221 -12.08 27.59 -7.91
C LYS A 221 -10.89 26.90 -7.25
N MET A 222 -9.72 27.57 -7.26
CA MET A 222 -8.48 27.12 -6.59
C MET A 222 -8.03 25.71 -7.00
N ARG A 223 -8.25 25.34 -8.28
CA ARG A 223 -8.05 23.98 -8.82
C ARG A 223 -6.61 23.46 -8.70
N ASP A 224 -5.65 24.36 -8.58
CA ASP A 224 -4.23 24.03 -8.48
C ASP A 224 -3.75 23.91 -7.02
N MET A 225 -4.66 23.95 -6.03
CA MET A 225 -4.33 23.86 -4.61
C MET A 225 -4.93 22.61 -3.98
N LEU A 226 -4.09 21.66 -3.57
CA LEU A 226 -4.51 20.44 -2.86
C LEU A 226 -5.64 19.67 -3.58
N SER A 227 -5.61 19.65 -4.90
CA SER A 227 -6.60 19.00 -5.74
C SER A 227 -5.88 18.08 -6.73
N TYR A 228 -6.14 16.78 -6.62
CA TYR A 228 -5.45 15.75 -7.39
C TYR A 228 -6.44 15.00 -8.27
N PRO A 229 -6.17 14.80 -9.58
CA PRO A 229 -7.05 14.05 -10.46
C PRO A 229 -7.37 12.64 -9.95
N SER A 230 -6.42 12.02 -9.26
CA SER A 230 -6.49 10.65 -8.75
C SER A 230 -7.00 10.49 -7.33
N VAL A 231 -7.47 11.56 -6.67
CA VAL A 231 -7.97 11.50 -5.30
C VAL A 231 -9.30 12.25 -5.24
N SER A 232 -10.40 11.56 -4.91
CA SER A 232 -11.73 12.19 -4.85
C SER A 232 -11.81 13.24 -3.73
N ARG A 233 -11.19 12.96 -2.58
CA ARG A 233 -11.14 13.86 -1.42
C ARG A 233 -9.94 13.58 -0.51
N LEU A 234 -9.47 14.64 0.14
CA LEU A 234 -8.57 14.57 1.28
C LEU A 234 -9.40 14.59 2.56
N HIS A 235 -9.14 13.69 3.48
CA HIS A 235 -9.69 13.68 4.84
C HIS A 235 -8.57 14.05 5.81
N LEU A 236 -8.61 15.26 6.35
CA LEU A 236 -7.55 15.82 7.18
C LEU A 236 -7.98 15.77 8.64
N ARG A 237 -7.28 14.96 9.44
CA ARG A 237 -7.41 14.95 10.89
C ARG A 237 -6.40 15.93 11.49
N LEU A 238 -6.89 17.02 12.03
CA LEU A 238 -6.11 18.07 12.69
C LEU A 238 -6.01 17.74 14.19
N ILE A 239 -4.79 17.75 14.71
CA ILE A 239 -4.48 17.40 16.10
C ILE A 239 -3.58 18.48 16.70
N SER A 240 -3.95 18.98 17.87
CA SER A 240 -3.12 19.84 18.71
C SER A 240 -3.07 19.25 20.13
N GLN A 241 -2.60 20.03 21.12
CA GLN A 241 -2.49 19.55 22.51
C GLN A 241 -3.84 19.15 23.10
N ASN A 242 -4.89 19.96 22.88
CA ASN A 242 -6.20 19.75 23.49
C ASN A 242 -7.33 19.56 22.48
N LEU A 243 -7.10 19.88 21.21
CA LEU A 243 -8.13 19.85 20.19
C LEU A 243 -7.86 18.77 19.13
N ARG A 244 -8.97 18.21 18.66
CA ARG A 244 -9.03 17.35 17.48
C ARG A 244 -10.16 17.83 16.60
N ARG A 245 -9.89 17.96 15.31
CA ARG A 245 -10.85 18.34 14.27
C ARG A 245 -10.65 17.48 13.05
N GLU A 246 -11.70 17.35 12.25
CA GLU A 246 -11.63 16.65 10.97
C GLU A 246 -12.23 17.55 9.90
N VAL A 247 -11.54 17.65 8.77
CA VAL A 247 -11.96 18.45 7.63
C VAL A 247 -11.86 17.60 6.37
N GLU A 248 -12.90 17.61 5.54
CA GLU A 248 -12.85 17.02 4.21
C GLU A 248 -12.68 18.10 3.14
N VAL A 249 -11.69 17.90 2.27
CA VAL A 249 -11.45 18.75 1.10
C VAL A 249 -11.66 17.90 -0.16
N PRO A 250 -12.80 18.04 -0.87
CA PRO A 250 -13.02 17.33 -2.13
C PRO A 250 -12.08 17.88 -3.21
N ARG A 251 -11.81 17.09 -4.24
CA ARG A 251 -11.13 17.61 -5.45
C ARG A 251 -11.97 18.71 -6.11
N ALA A 252 -11.29 19.67 -6.74
CA ALA A 252 -11.95 20.82 -7.37
C ALA A 252 -12.67 20.46 -8.69
N GLU A 253 -12.23 19.41 -9.38
CA GLU A 253 -12.82 18.94 -10.63
C GLU A 253 -12.58 17.44 -10.80
N GLU A 254 -13.47 16.74 -11.51
CA GLU A 254 -13.25 15.33 -11.85
C GLU A 254 -12.04 15.16 -12.77
N GLY A 255 -11.06 14.38 -12.30
CA GLY A 255 -9.91 14.00 -13.11
C GLY A 255 -10.29 12.90 -14.10
N ARG A 256 -9.91 13.05 -15.37
CA ARG A 256 -9.86 11.90 -16.30
C ARG A 256 -8.51 11.22 -16.14
N LEU A 257 -8.49 10.09 -15.44
CA LEU A 257 -7.33 9.22 -15.45
C LEU A 257 -7.36 8.34 -16.69
N GLU A 258 -6.32 8.43 -17.53
CA GLU A 258 -6.13 7.45 -18.58
C GLU A 258 -5.87 6.08 -17.96
N ARG A 259 -6.58 5.06 -18.44
CA ARG A 259 -6.25 3.68 -18.10
C ARG A 259 -4.93 3.34 -18.76
N VAL A 260 -3.85 3.31 -17.97
CA VAL A 260 -2.60 2.69 -18.41
C VAL A 260 -2.82 1.18 -18.46
N CYS A 261 -3.22 0.69 -19.63
CA CYS A 261 -3.27 -0.74 -19.92
C CYS A 261 -1.85 -1.20 -20.26
N LEU A 262 -1.12 -1.74 -19.27
CA LEU A 262 0.06 -2.53 -19.57
C LEU A 262 -0.39 -3.76 -20.38
N ARG A 263 0.11 -3.89 -21.61
CA ARG A 263 -0.18 -5.07 -22.42
C ARG A 263 0.33 -6.31 -21.68
N GLU A 264 -0.58 -7.24 -21.36
CA GLU A 264 -0.19 -8.56 -20.88
C GLU A 264 0.73 -9.21 -21.91
N ARG A 265 1.96 -9.46 -21.49
CA ARG A 265 2.98 -10.02 -22.37
C ARG A 265 2.83 -11.53 -22.33
N ARG A 266 2.43 -12.13 -23.46
CA ARG A 266 2.41 -13.59 -23.59
C ARG A 266 3.84 -14.11 -23.52
N VAL A 267 4.16 -14.81 -22.44
CA VAL A 267 5.44 -15.50 -22.27
C VAL A 267 5.37 -16.83 -23.02
N THR A 268 6.38 -17.15 -23.82
CA THR A 268 6.49 -18.46 -24.46
C THR A 268 6.77 -19.52 -23.38
N PRO A 269 6.03 -20.64 -23.34
CA PRO A 269 6.31 -21.73 -22.42
C PRO A 269 7.76 -22.22 -22.54
N ARG A 270 8.39 -22.53 -21.40
CA ARG A 270 9.77 -23.01 -21.31
C ARG A 270 9.83 -24.30 -20.52
N ARG A 271 10.82 -25.16 -20.81
CA ARG A 271 11.14 -26.29 -19.93
C ARG A 271 11.77 -25.75 -18.65
N LEU A 272 11.09 -25.95 -17.53
CA LEU A 272 11.56 -25.52 -16.22
C LEU A 272 12.47 -26.58 -15.58
N SER A 273 13.48 -26.10 -14.86
CA SER A 273 14.32 -26.89 -13.97
C SER A 273 14.33 -26.24 -12.60
N LEU A 274 14.22 -27.03 -11.53
CA LEU A 274 14.29 -26.51 -10.16
C LEU A 274 15.62 -25.80 -9.88
N SER A 275 16.72 -26.26 -10.49
CA SER A 275 18.03 -25.61 -10.37
C SER A 275 18.11 -24.24 -11.06
N LYS A 276 17.13 -23.91 -11.90
CA LYS A 276 17.09 -22.67 -12.69
C LYS A 276 15.87 -21.81 -12.34
N LEU A 277 15.17 -22.13 -11.25
CA LEU A 277 13.87 -21.54 -10.95
C LEU A 277 13.93 -20.02 -10.84
N TYR A 278 14.91 -19.49 -10.09
CA TYR A 278 15.15 -18.06 -9.89
C TYR A 278 16.23 -17.51 -10.81
N THR A 279 16.25 -17.94 -12.07
CA THR A 279 17.19 -17.42 -13.08
C THR A 279 16.44 -16.93 -14.32
N THR A 280 17.16 -16.25 -15.21
CA THR A 280 16.64 -15.75 -16.51
C THR A 280 16.21 -16.87 -17.47
N GLU A 281 16.59 -18.12 -17.17
CA GLU A 281 16.17 -19.33 -17.89
C GLU A 281 14.91 -19.97 -17.28
N GLY A 282 14.57 -19.65 -16.03
CA GLY A 282 13.38 -20.13 -15.33
C GLY A 282 12.27 -19.09 -15.26
N LEU A 283 11.89 -18.73 -14.03
CA LEU A 283 10.76 -17.83 -13.74
C LEU A 283 11.08 -16.35 -13.96
N LEU A 284 12.36 -15.98 -14.12
CA LEU A 284 12.78 -14.61 -14.37
C LEU A 284 13.03 -14.40 -15.86
N GLY A 285 12.97 -13.15 -16.29
CA GLY A 285 13.23 -12.74 -17.66
C GLY A 285 14.31 -11.67 -17.75
N ALA A 286 15.07 -11.70 -18.84
CA ALA A 286 16.01 -10.66 -19.21
C ALA A 286 15.80 -10.28 -20.69
N PRO A 287 16.28 -9.11 -21.15
CA PRO A 287 16.37 -8.80 -22.57
C PRO A 287 17.13 -9.92 -23.31
N SER A 288 16.95 -10.06 -24.62
CA SER A 288 17.59 -11.13 -25.40
C SER A 288 19.12 -11.16 -25.17
N GLY A 289 19.63 -12.25 -24.59
CA GLY A 289 21.05 -12.42 -24.25
C GLY A 289 21.51 -11.74 -22.96
N GLY A 290 20.60 -11.12 -22.20
CA GLY A 290 20.88 -10.47 -20.93
C GLY A 290 20.98 -11.43 -19.75
N LEU A 291 21.80 -11.08 -18.77
CA LEU A 291 21.97 -11.80 -17.50
C LEU A 291 21.19 -11.16 -16.34
N ILE A 292 20.73 -9.93 -16.53
CA ILE A 292 20.03 -9.15 -15.50
C ILE A 292 18.53 -9.46 -15.57
N PRO A 293 17.92 -10.01 -14.50
CA PRO A 293 16.51 -10.38 -14.48
C PRO A 293 15.60 -9.15 -14.35
N ASP A 294 15.38 -8.44 -15.45
CA ASP A 294 14.60 -7.19 -15.52
C ASP A 294 13.08 -7.35 -15.40
N ARG A 295 12.59 -8.59 -15.32
CA ARG A 295 11.16 -8.90 -15.20
C ARG A 295 10.92 -10.29 -14.63
N LEU A 296 9.67 -10.52 -14.24
CA LEU A 296 9.14 -11.86 -14.04
C LEU A 296 8.58 -12.42 -15.36
N ASN A 297 8.85 -13.69 -15.62
CA ASN A 297 8.28 -14.50 -16.71
C ASN A 297 7.29 -15.54 -16.14
N THR A 298 6.62 -15.21 -15.05
CA THR A 298 5.68 -16.09 -14.36
C THR A 298 4.54 -15.29 -13.74
N VAL A 299 3.46 -15.99 -13.42
CA VAL A 299 2.36 -15.52 -12.58
C VAL A 299 2.15 -16.60 -11.51
N ILE A 300 1.95 -16.20 -10.26
CA ILE A 300 1.59 -17.13 -9.19
C ILE A 300 0.09 -17.35 -9.24
N ILE A 301 -0.34 -18.60 -9.40
CA ILE A 301 -1.75 -18.97 -9.26
C ILE A 301 -1.96 -19.47 -7.84
N VAL A 302 -2.77 -18.75 -7.09
CA VAL A 302 -3.03 -19.02 -5.67
C VAL A 302 -4.37 -19.73 -5.55
N GLY A 303 -4.34 -20.92 -4.94
CA GLY A 303 -5.54 -21.67 -4.56
C GLY A 303 -5.83 -21.57 -3.06
N ARG A 304 -6.95 -22.15 -2.64
CA ARG A 304 -7.35 -22.20 -1.22
C ARG A 304 -6.24 -22.79 -0.34
N GLY A 305 -5.88 -22.08 0.72
CA GLY A 305 -4.90 -22.53 1.71
C GLY A 305 -3.44 -22.39 1.28
N ALA A 306 -3.15 -21.89 0.07
CA ALA A 306 -1.79 -21.77 -0.47
C ALA A 306 -1.04 -20.53 0.05
N ALA A 307 -1.02 -20.31 1.37
CA ALA A 307 -0.42 -19.11 1.97
C ALA A 307 1.10 -19.01 1.73
N GLY A 308 1.79 -20.14 1.52
CA GLY A 308 3.22 -20.16 1.13
C GLY A 308 3.51 -19.46 -0.20
N ALA A 309 2.50 -19.11 -1.00
CA ALA A 309 2.64 -18.22 -2.15
C ALA A 309 3.25 -16.87 -1.78
N ILE A 310 3.01 -16.39 -0.55
CA ILE A 310 3.51 -15.10 -0.04
C ILE A 310 5.06 -15.10 -0.01
N ASP A 311 5.68 -16.15 0.52
CA ASP A 311 7.14 -16.27 0.59
C ASP A 311 7.77 -16.50 -0.80
N ILE A 312 7.08 -17.25 -1.67
CA ILE A 312 7.52 -17.41 -3.08
C ILE A 312 7.51 -16.06 -3.80
N ALA A 313 6.45 -15.28 -3.60
CA ALA A 313 6.30 -13.96 -4.20
C ALA A 313 7.38 -12.99 -3.70
N ALA A 314 7.66 -12.98 -2.39
CA ALA A 314 8.76 -12.22 -1.80
C ALA A 314 10.09 -12.54 -2.47
N ARG A 315 10.39 -13.83 -2.62
CA ARG A 315 11.62 -14.26 -3.27
C ARG A 315 11.68 -13.90 -4.76
N LEU A 316 10.57 -13.98 -5.49
CA LEU A 316 10.54 -13.51 -6.88
C LEU A 316 10.84 -12.01 -6.98
N GLY A 317 10.32 -11.20 -6.06
CA GLY A 317 10.65 -9.78 -5.96
C GLY A 317 12.15 -9.56 -5.76
N LEU A 318 12.72 -10.21 -4.75
CA LEU A 318 14.13 -10.12 -4.36
C LEU A 318 15.09 -10.45 -5.50
N GLU A 319 14.80 -11.52 -6.24
CA GLU A 319 15.70 -12.05 -7.27
C GLU A 319 15.57 -11.27 -8.60
N SER A 320 14.71 -10.24 -8.66
CA SER A 320 14.43 -9.45 -9.86
C SER A 320 14.95 -8.02 -9.76
N THR A 321 15.38 -7.45 -10.88
CA THR A 321 15.66 -6.01 -11.00
C THR A 321 14.52 -5.25 -11.67
N GLY A 322 13.37 -5.92 -11.86
CA GLY A 322 12.13 -5.31 -12.32
C GLY A 322 10.95 -6.24 -12.07
N VAL A 323 9.83 -5.67 -11.61
CA VAL A 323 8.60 -6.40 -11.28
C VAL A 323 7.38 -5.71 -11.88
N CYS A 324 6.50 -6.50 -12.50
CA CYS A 324 5.17 -6.04 -12.92
C CYS A 324 4.14 -6.56 -11.92
N LEU A 325 3.57 -5.66 -11.13
CA LEU A 325 2.53 -6.00 -10.15
C LEU A 325 1.13 -5.75 -10.73
N PRO A 326 0.13 -6.57 -10.37
CA PRO A 326 0.19 -7.74 -9.48
C PRO A 326 0.87 -8.97 -10.13
N VAL A 327 1.53 -9.80 -9.31
CA VAL A 327 2.21 -11.04 -9.72
C VAL A 327 1.40 -12.31 -9.42
N ALA A 328 0.39 -12.20 -8.56
CA ALA A 328 -0.47 -13.29 -8.16
C ALA A 328 -1.91 -13.09 -8.66
N LYS A 329 -2.56 -14.20 -9.03
CA LYS A 329 -3.97 -14.30 -9.45
C LYS A 329 -4.63 -15.50 -8.75
N THR A 330 -5.95 -15.50 -8.65
CA THR A 330 -6.70 -16.65 -8.14
C THR A 330 -6.70 -17.78 -9.18
N ASP A 331 -6.95 -19.01 -8.73
CA ASP A 331 -7.15 -20.16 -9.61
C ASP A 331 -8.38 -20.01 -10.53
N SER A 332 -9.42 -19.30 -10.08
CA SER A 332 -10.62 -19.00 -10.87
C SER A 332 -10.39 -18.01 -12.02
N GLU A 333 -9.30 -17.22 -11.99
CA GLU A 333 -8.95 -16.28 -13.05
C GLU A 333 -8.22 -16.94 -14.24
N VAL A 334 -7.97 -18.26 -14.17
CA VAL A 334 -7.28 -19.02 -15.22
C VAL A 334 -8.30 -19.70 -16.14
N GLU A 335 -8.64 -19.04 -17.24
CA GLU A 335 -9.43 -19.64 -18.32
C GLU A 335 -8.52 -20.48 -19.23
N GLU A 336 -8.57 -21.81 -19.08
CA GLU A 336 -7.83 -22.84 -19.84
C GLU A 336 -6.33 -23.03 -19.51
N PRO A 337 -5.97 -24.01 -18.65
CA PRO A 337 -4.60 -24.51 -18.63
C PRO A 337 -4.33 -25.17 -19.99
N VAL A 338 -3.45 -24.56 -20.79
CA VAL A 338 -2.94 -25.20 -22.01
C VAL A 338 -2.32 -26.52 -21.58
N ASN A 339 -2.97 -27.63 -21.90
CA ASN A 339 -2.48 -28.98 -21.61
C ASN A 339 -1.08 -29.08 -22.24
N PRO A 340 0.01 -29.11 -21.46
CA PRO A 340 1.31 -29.34 -22.04
C PRO A 340 1.27 -30.78 -22.55
N VAL A 341 1.33 -30.94 -23.87
CA VAL A 341 1.49 -32.26 -24.48
C VAL A 341 2.72 -32.90 -23.82
N LEU A 342 2.46 -33.92 -23.01
CA LEU A 342 3.46 -34.76 -22.35
C LEU A 342 4.25 -35.54 -23.41
#